data_AF-A0A973B9W3-F1
#
_entry.id   AF-A0A973B9W3-F1
#
_cell.length_a   1.000
_cell.length_b   1.000
_cell.length_c   1.000
_cell.angle_alpha   90.00
_cell.angle_beta   90.00
_cell.angle_gamma   90.00
#
_symmetry.space_group_name_H-M   'P 1'
#
loop_
_entity.id
_entity.type
_entity.pdbx_description
1 polymer ?
#
loop_
_entity_poly.entity_id
_entity_poly.type
_entity_poly.pdbx_seq_one_letter_code
_entity_poly.pdbx_strand_id
1 'polypeptide(L)'
;MSRAGVQKTIVSADFGEDFEFDLPLHVKRFKFKVPGQPTVLCTGKKLNDRALSALRRAKRGMTITIFDIEVLAPSAPTVSVREPLPVVIEITS
;
A
#
# COMPACT_ATOMS: atom_id res chain seq x y z
N MET A 1 1.67 -14.19 2.34
CA MET A 1 2.51 -13.91 1.15
C MET A 1 3.98 -14.13 1.50
N SER A 2 4.82 -14.50 0.53
CA SER A 2 6.27 -14.54 0.75
C SER A 2 6.87 -13.12 0.79
N ARG A 3 7.94 -12.92 1.57
CA ARG A 3 8.65 -11.64 1.71
C ARG A 3 9.14 -11.11 0.35
N ALA A 4 9.64 -12.00 -0.50
CA ALA A 4 10.08 -11.69 -1.86
C ALA A 4 8.92 -11.23 -2.76
N GLY A 5 7.72 -11.78 -2.55
CA GLY A 5 6.50 -11.32 -3.23
C GLY A 5 6.14 -9.89 -2.82
N VAL A 6 6.16 -9.59 -1.52
CA VAL A 6 5.85 -8.26 -0.99
C VAL A 6 6.82 -7.20 -1.54
N GLN A 7 8.11 -7.53 -1.71
CA GLN A 7 9.10 -6.62 -2.28
C GLN A 7 8.79 -6.19 -3.73
N LYS A 8 8.16 -7.06 -4.53
CA LYS A 8 7.84 -6.78 -5.95
C LYS A 8 6.42 -6.25 -6.13
N THR A 9 5.67 -6.08 -5.05
CA THR A 9 4.26 -5.71 -5.11
C THR A 9 4.09 -4.24 -5.50
N ILE A 10 3.03 -3.98 -6.26
CA ILE A 10 2.57 -2.65 -6.63
C ILE A 10 1.26 -2.41 -5.89
N VAL A 11 1.14 -1.28 -5.20
CA VAL A 11 -0.09 -0.87 -4.54
C VAL A 11 -1.00 -0.23 -5.59
N SER A 12 -2.20 -0.76 -5.78
CA SER A 12 -3.27 -0.20 -6.61
C SER A 12 -4.48 0.10 -5.74
N ALA A 13 -5.35 0.99 -6.23
CA ALA A 13 -6.64 1.29 -5.63
C ALA A 13 -7.70 1.26 -6.74
N ASP A 14 -8.88 0.81 -6.39
CA ASP A 14 -10.08 0.83 -7.22
C ASP A 14 -11.29 1.20 -6.34
N PHE A 15 -12.43 1.47 -6.96
CA PHE A 15 -13.67 1.81 -6.27
C PHE A 15 -14.47 0.57 -5.84
N GLY A 16 -13.91 -0.63 -5.96
CA GLY A 16 -14.60 -1.90 -5.75
C GLY A 16 -15.49 -2.30 -6.94
N GLU A 17 -16.16 -3.45 -6.77
CA GLU A 17 -17.01 -4.05 -7.81
C GLU A 17 -18.36 -3.32 -7.97
N ASP A 18 -18.76 -2.50 -6.99
CA ASP A 18 -20.05 -1.80 -6.96
C ASP A 18 -20.05 -0.46 -7.75
N PHE A 19 -18.90 -0.04 -8.28
CA PHE A 19 -18.74 1.23 -8.98
C PHE A 19 -18.67 1.03 -10.49
N GLU A 20 -19.74 1.39 -11.20
CA GLU A 20 -19.89 1.12 -12.64
C GLU A 20 -19.08 2.05 -13.57
N PHE A 21 -18.38 3.06 -13.03
CA PHE A 21 -17.58 3.97 -13.86
C PHE A 21 -16.11 3.54 -13.89
N ASP A 22 -15.51 3.52 -15.07
CA ASP A 22 -14.08 3.31 -15.23
C ASP A 22 -13.32 4.60 -14.90
N LEU A 23 -13.09 4.82 -13.59
CA LEU A 23 -12.34 5.95 -13.07
C LEU A 23 -10.98 5.47 -12.56
N PRO A 24 -9.88 5.66 -13.32
CA PRO A 24 -8.57 5.18 -12.91
C PRO A 24 -8.09 5.94 -11.67
N LEU A 25 -7.71 5.21 -10.63
CA LEU A 25 -7.08 5.76 -9.43
C LEU A 25 -5.56 5.55 -9.49
N HIS A 26 -4.83 6.60 -9.13
CA HIS A 26 -3.38 6.55 -8.99
C HIS A 26 -2.98 6.72 -7.53
N VAL A 27 -2.21 5.77 -6.99
CA VAL A 27 -1.65 5.87 -5.63
C VAL A 27 -0.50 6.89 -5.63
N LYS A 28 -0.66 7.98 -4.86
CA LYS A 28 0.37 9.01 -4.64
C LYS A 28 1.37 8.62 -3.58
N ARG A 29 0.88 8.11 -2.45
CA ARG A 29 1.72 7.70 -1.32
C ARG A 29 0.93 6.80 -0.37
N PHE A 30 1.64 6.06 0.44
CA PHE A 30 1.07 5.24 1.50
C PHE A 30 2.04 5.09 2.66
N LYS A 31 1.53 4.77 3.85
CA LYS A 31 2.35 4.39 5.00
C LYS A 31 2.49 2.88 5.09
N PHE A 32 3.71 2.44 5.39
CA PHE A 32 4.10 1.05 5.53
C PHE A 32 4.55 0.78 6.96
N LYS A 33 3.91 -0.17 7.63
CA LYS A 33 4.20 -0.55 9.02
C LYS A 33 4.61 -2.00 9.12
N VAL A 34 5.76 -2.22 9.73
CA VAL A 34 6.25 -3.52 10.18
C VAL A 34 6.36 -3.47 11.70
N PRO A 35 5.83 -4.45 12.45
CA PRO A 35 5.93 -4.46 13.90
C PRO A 35 7.39 -4.38 14.37
N GLY A 36 7.66 -3.54 15.37
CA GLY A 36 9.02 -3.30 15.87
C GLY A 36 9.91 -2.45 14.95
N GLN A 37 9.35 -1.82 13.92
CA GLN A 37 10.04 -0.85 13.07
C GLN A 37 9.26 0.48 13.03
N PRO A 38 9.92 1.62 12.79
CA PRO A 38 9.23 2.87 12.51
C PRO A 38 8.35 2.74 11.26
N THR A 39 7.21 3.45 11.27
CA THR A 39 6.37 3.59 10.07
C THR A 39 7.15 4.30 8.97
N VAL A 40 7.13 3.74 7.77
CA VAL A 40 7.81 4.30 6.59
C VAL A 40 6.78 4.91 5.65
N LEU A 41 6.96 6.19 5.31
CA LEU A 41 6.21 6.81 4.22
C LEU A 41 6.82 6.38 2.87
N CYS A 42 5.99 5.80 2.01
CA CYS A 42 6.34 5.45 0.63
C CYS A 42 5.67 6.42 -0.33
N THR A 43 6.47 7.13 -1.13
CA THR A 43 5.96 7.99 -2.21
C THR A 43 5.88 7.18 -3.50
N GLY A 44 4.72 7.21 -4.15
CA GLY A 44 4.35 6.41 -5.31
C GLY A 44 3.69 5.08 -4.93
N LYS A 45 3.62 4.18 -5.91
CA LYS A 45 2.92 2.88 -5.82
C LYS A 45 3.80 1.70 -5.42
N LYS A 46 5.08 1.93 -5.09
CA LYS A 46 6.06 0.87 -4.76
C LYS A 46 6.69 1.14 -3.40
N LEU A 47 7.22 0.08 -2.78
CA LEU A 47 8.04 0.21 -1.58
C LEU A 47 9.37 0.91 -1.92
N ASN A 48 9.76 1.88 -1.10
CA ASN A 48 11.08 2.52 -1.18
C ASN A 48 12.13 1.73 -0.37
N ASP A 49 13.41 2.11 -0.49
CA ASP A 49 14.52 1.39 0.15
C ASP A 49 14.40 1.27 1.68
N ARG A 50 13.79 2.27 2.33
CA ARG A 50 13.52 2.25 3.78
C ARG A 50 12.45 1.20 4.12
N ALA A 51 11.38 1.13 3.34
CA ALA A 51 10.33 0.14 3.52
C ALA A 51 10.83 -1.26 3.20
N LEU A 52 11.66 -1.43 2.17
CA LEU A 52 12.34 -2.69 1.87
C LEU A 52 13.25 -3.12 3.01
N SER A 53 13.98 -2.19 3.63
CA SER A 53 14.83 -2.47 4.79
C SER A 53 14.02 -2.89 6.02
N ALA A 54 12.86 -2.25 6.26
CA ALA A 54 11.93 -2.66 7.31
C ALA A 54 11.33 -4.05 7.02
N LEU A 55 10.93 -4.32 5.77
CA LEU A 55 10.40 -5.61 5.30
C LEU A 55 11.42 -6.74 5.50
N ARG A 56 12.72 -6.49 5.28
CA ARG A 56 13.79 -7.47 5.54
C ARG A 56 13.87 -7.89 7.01
N ARG A 57 13.41 -7.05 7.93
CA ARG A 57 13.33 -7.35 9.37
C ARG A 57 12.03 -8.04 9.77
N ALA A 58 11.06 -8.13 8.88
CA ALA A 58 9.83 -8.89 9.11
C ALA A 58 10.10 -10.40 9.09
N LYS A 59 9.72 -11.06 10.18
CA LYS A 59 9.81 -12.51 10.36
C LYS A 59 8.53 -13.20 9.88
N ARG A 60 8.62 -14.51 9.67
CA ARG A 60 7.44 -15.35 9.42
C ARG A 60 6.45 -15.23 10.58
N GLY A 61 5.16 -15.18 10.25
CA GLY A 61 4.06 -14.98 11.20
C GLY A 61 3.86 -13.52 11.63
N MET A 62 4.69 -12.58 11.16
CA MET A 62 4.45 -11.16 11.40
C MET A 62 3.48 -10.59 10.37
N THR A 63 2.66 -9.68 10.85
CA THR A 63 1.68 -8.95 10.04
C THR A 63 2.22 -7.57 9.69
N ILE A 64 2.24 -7.27 8.40
CA ILE A 64 2.60 -5.98 7.84
C ILE A 64 1.32 -5.25 7.46
N THR A 65 1.32 -3.93 7.61
CA THR A 65 0.15 -3.10 7.30
C THR A 65 0.53 -1.97 6.34
N ILE A 66 -0.27 -1.79 5.30
CA ILE A 66 -0.28 -0.63 4.42
C ILE A 66 -1.54 0.17 4.73
N PHE A 67 -1.40 1.46 5.01
CA PHE A 67 -2.51 2.31 5.44
C PHE A 67 -2.23 3.76 5.06
N ASP A 68 -3.18 4.68 5.29
CA ASP A 68 -3.04 6.09 4.93
C ASP A 68 -2.66 6.23 3.44
N ILE A 69 -3.46 5.56 2.60
CA ILE A 69 -3.22 5.46 1.16
C ILE A 69 -3.82 6.70 0.52
N GLU A 70 -2.96 7.59 0.03
CA GLU A 70 -3.42 8.75 -0.73
C GLU A 70 -3.51 8.38 -2.20
N VAL A 71 -4.67 8.61 -2.79
CA VAL A 71 -4.93 8.38 -4.21
C VAL A 71 -5.35 9.67 -4.91
N LEU A 72 -5.14 9.73 -6.22
CA LEU A 72 -5.71 10.75 -7.08
C LEU A 72 -6.53 10.11 -8.20
N ALA A 73 -7.62 10.77 -8.59
CA ALA A 73 -8.30 10.51 -9.85
C ALA A 73 -7.78 11.54 -10.87
N PRO A 74 -6.97 11.16 -11.88
CA PRO A 74 -6.40 12.11 -12.83
C PRO A 74 -7.44 12.88 -13.64
N SER A 75 -8.55 12.22 -13.95
CA SER A 75 -9.69 12.80 -14.68
C SER A 75 -10.61 13.64 -13.80
N ALA A 76 -10.45 13.59 -12.47
CA ALA A 76 -11.27 14.34 -11.52
C ALA A 76 -10.42 14.83 -10.33
N PRO A 77 -9.45 15.74 -10.55
CA PRO A 77 -8.45 16.12 -9.55
C PRO A 77 -9.03 16.84 -8.33
N THR A 78 -10.22 17.43 -8.46
CA THR A 78 -10.95 18.11 -7.39
C THR A 78 -11.80 17.17 -6.51
N VAL A 79 -11.96 15.91 -6.92
CA VAL A 79 -12.74 14.94 -6.15
C VAL A 79 -11.89 14.42 -5.01
N SER A 80 -12.34 14.69 -3.78
CA SER A 80 -11.79 14.04 -2.59
C SER A 80 -12.19 12.57 -2.63
N VAL A 81 -11.24 11.72 -3.02
CA VAL A 81 -11.42 10.27 -2.97
C VAL A 81 -11.36 9.84 -1.51
N ARG A 82 -12.34 9.03 -1.07
CA ARG A 82 -12.31 8.45 0.28
C ARG A 82 -10.99 7.73 0.50
N GLU A 83 -10.50 7.80 1.74
CA GLU A 83 -9.30 7.06 2.13
C GLU A 83 -9.55 5.56 1.89
N PRO A 84 -8.73 4.89 1.05
CA PRO A 84 -8.84 3.47 0.81
C PRO A 84 -8.64 2.66 2.09
N LEU A 85 -9.25 1.48 2.14
CA LEU A 85 -9.10 0.57 3.26
C LEU A 85 -7.63 0.12 3.42
N PRO A 86 -7.16 -0.06 4.67
CA PRO A 86 -5.82 -0.55 4.92
C PRO A 86 -5.67 -2.00 4.44
N VAL A 87 -4.50 -2.31 3.87
CA VAL A 87 -4.15 -3.66 3.42
C VAL A 87 -3.29 -4.31 4.48
N VAL A 88 -3.68 -5.51 4.91
CA VAL A 88 -2.97 -6.30 5.91
C VAL A 88 -2.39 -7.54 5.25
N ILE A 89 -1.08 -7.75 5.41
CA ILE A 89 -0.35 -8.84 4.76
C ILE A 89 0.39 -9.64 5.82
N GLU A 90 0.09 -10.93 5.92
CA GLU A 90 0.86 -11.85 6.75
C GLU A 90 2.07 -12.40 5.98
N ILE A 91 3.24 -12.36 6.62
CA ILE A 91 4.47 -12.96 6.09
C ILE A 91 4.49 -14.45 6.38
N THR A 92 4.37 -15.25 5.32
CA THR A 92 4.31 -16.71 5.42
C THR A 92 5.66 -17.38 5.18
N SER A 93 6.59 -16.72 4.47
CA SER A 93 7.97 -17.19 4.21
C SER A 93 8.93 -16.06 3.84
#